data_AF-A0A9R0IJJ5-F1
#
_entry.id   AF-A0A9R0IJJ5-F1
#
_cell.length_a   1.000
_cell.length_b   1.000
_cell.length_c   1.000
_cell.angle_alpha   90.00
_cell.angle_beta   90.00
_cell.angle_gamma   90.00
#
_symmetry.space_group_name_H-M   'P 1'
#
loop_
_entity.id
_entity.type
_entity.pdbx_description
1 polymer ?
#
loop_
_entity_poly.entity_id
_entity_poly.type
_entity_poly.pdbx_seq_one_letter_code
_entity_poly.pdbx_strand_id
1 'polypeptide(L)'
;MFTVAVARPRFNAQGECTFDGKLGIFPFTYQEAAKRNSKNRDKGTMVTKVVESVRKEETRDMLINQIVPAIMQKWPPSEGPKTIFIQQDNARTHITQSDAIWQQAHQQGDFTFILVQQPPNSPDLNILDLGFFKSIQSLMHKKMPKDVDDMLDAVNQAYYELEARTLGNVWLSYQYVMSEILKAKGSNNYDLPHVNKKRLFAQGRLL
;
A
#
# COMPACT_ATOMS: atom_id res chain seq x y z
N MET A 1 8.88 10.08 -1.72
CA MET A 1 7.84 9.44 -0.89
C MET A 1 6.94 8.61 -1.80
N PHE A 2 6.39 7.50 -1.30
CA PHE A 2 5.47 6.64 -2.05
C PHE A 2 4.14 6.52 -1.31
N THR A 3 3.06 6.39 -2.07
CA THR A 3 1.78 5.84 -1.61
C THR A 3 1.64 4.43 -2.15
N VAL A 4 1.12 3.51 -1.34
CA VAL A 4 0.92 2.12 -1.72
C VAL A 4 -0.52 1.73 -1.44
N ALA A 5 -1.11 0.96 -2.36
CA ALA A 5 -2.40 0.32 -2.16
C ALA A 5 -2.24 -1.21 -2.25
N VAL A 6 -2.71 -1.91 -1.22
CA VAL A 6 -2.73 -3.37 -1.17
C VAL A 6 -4.05 -3.88 -0.60
N ALA A 7 -4.42 -5.10 -0.99
CA ALA A 7 -5.55 -5.86 -0.48
C ALA A 7 -5.08 -7.22 0.06
N ARG A 8 -5.98 -7.97 0.67
CA ARG A 8 -5.67 -9.35 1.10
C ARG A 8 -5.49 -10.23 -0.14
N PRO A 9 -4.35 -10.93 -0.29
CA PRO A 9 -4.15 -11.89 -1.36
C PRO A 9 -5.11 -13.08 -1.20
N ARG A 10 -5.47 -13.70 -2.32
CA ARG A 10 -6.39 -14.84 -2.39
C ARG A 10 -5.70 -16.02 -3.03
N PHE A 11 -6.04 -17.20 -2.54
CA PHE A 11 -5.50 -18.46 -3.01
C PHE A 11 -6.65 -19.42 -3.27
N ASN A 12 -6.53 -20.28 -4.28
CA ASN A 12 -7.49 -21.37 -4.51
C ASN A 12 -7.27 -22.52 -3.52
N ALA A 13 -8.10 -23.57 -3.62
CA ALA A 13 -8.01 -24.74 -2.73
C ALA A 13 -6.67 -25.50 -2.85
N GLN A 14 -5.98 -25.38 -3.98
CA GLN A 14 -4.66 -25.96 -4.24
C GLN A 14 -3.53 -25.09 -3.68
N GLY A 15 -3.84 -23.91 -3.12
CA GLY A 15 -2.88 -22.98 -2.55
C GLY A 15 -2.18 -22.09 -3.57
N GLU A 16 -2.65 -22.05 -4.81
CA GLU A 16 -2.14 -21.20 -5.89
C GLU A 16 -2.74 -19.79 -5.76
N CYS A 17 -1.92 -18.77 -6.02
CA CYS A 17 -2.34 -17.38 -5.90
C CYS A 17 -3.27 -16.99 -7.05
N THR A 18 -4.53 -16.65 -6.74
CA THR A 18 -5.52 -16.17 -7.72
C THR A 18 -5.63 -14.64 -7.74
N PHE A 19 -5.17 -13.99 -6.67
CA PHE A 19 -5.08 -12.54 -6.57
C PHE A 19 -3.96 -12.18 -5.59
N ASP A 20 -2.93 -11.47 -6.04
CA ASP A 20 -1.73 -11.21 -5.24
C ASP A 20 -1.88 -10.09 -4.21
N GLY A 21 -3.00 -9.34 -4.27
CA GLY A 21 -3.29 -8.23 -3.39
C GLY A 21 -2.50 -6.94 -3.69
N LYS A 22 -1.66 -6.90 -4.73
CA LYS A 22 -0.81 -5.76 -5.06
C LYS A 22 -1.51 -4.80 -6.03
N LEU A 23 -2.17 -3.76 -5.50
CA LEU A 23 -2.97 -2.82 -6.31
C LEU A 23 -2.10 -1.74 -6.96
N GLY A 24 -1.16 -1.14 -6.23
CA GLY A 24 -0.17 -0.25 -6.82
C GLY A 24 0.81 0.36 -5.82
N ILE A 25 1.90 0.89 -6.37
CA ILE A 25 2.89 1.70 -5.68
C ILE A 25 3.13 2.95 -6.52
N PHE A 26 2.98 4.12 -5.90
CA PHE A 26 2.87 5.38 -6.60
C PHE A 26 3.84 6.39 -6.00
N PRO A 27 4.92 6.77 -6.71
CA PRO A 27 5.85 7.78 -6.23
C PRO A 27 5.23 9.18 -6.34
N PHE A 28 5.47 10.00 -5.32
CA PHE A 28 5.23 11.44 -5.41
C PHE A 28 6.41 12.12 -6.11
N THR A 29 6.42 12.03 -7.43
CA THR A 29 7.47 12.57 -8.31
C THR A 29 6.89 13.19 -9.56
N TYR A 30 7.64 14.09 -10.18
CA TYR A 30 7.32 14.69 -11.48
C TYR A 30 8.58 14.78 -12.35
N GLN A 31 8.40 14.94 -13.66
CA GLN A 31 9.51 15.13 -14.59
C GLN A 31 9.70 16.62 -14.88
N GLU A 32 10.94 17.10 -14.84
CA GLU A 32 11.30 18.49 -15.19
C GLU A 32 12.55 18.51 -16.07
N ALA A 33 12.54 19.35 -17.11
CA ALA A 33 13.71 19.52 -17.97
C ALA A 33 14.87 20.20 -17.22
N ALA A 34 16.08 19.65 -17.36
CA ALA A 34 17.28 20.19 -16.77
C ALA A 34 17.54 21.64 -17.24
N LYS A 35 17.68 22.57 -16.29
CA LYS A 35 17.85 24.01 -16.59
C LYS A 35 19.26 24.39 -17.07
N ARG A 36 20.28 23.60 -16.72
CA ARG A 36 21.70 23.85 -17.00
C ARG A 36 22.39 22.57 -17.45
N ASN A 37 23.42 22.71 -18.28
CA ASN A 37 24.36 21.63 -18.56
C ASN A 37 25.14 21.27 -17.29
N SER A 38 25.47 20.00 -17.14
CA SER A 38 26.35 19.47 -16.10
C SER A 38 27.21 18.37 -16.70
N LYS A 39 28.28 17.96 -16.02
CA LYS A 39 29.16 16.86 -16.48
C LYS A 39 28.39 15.56 -16.80
N ASN A 40 27.25 15.34 -16.14
CA ASN A 40 26.48 14.10 -16.22
C ASN A 40 25.14 14.26 -16.95
N ARG A 41 24.78 15.47 -17.41
CA ARG A 41 23.48 15.73 -18.04
C ARG A 41 23.47 17.01 -18.85
N ASP A 42 22.86 16.96 -20.03
CA ASP A 42 22.63 18.14 -20.86
C ASP A 42 21.41 18.95 -20.41
N LYS A 43 21.39 20.23 -20.74
CA LYS A 43 20.21 21.08 -20.59
C LYS A 43 19.09 20.51 -21.45
N GLY A 44 17.89 20.42 -20.89
CA GLY A 44 16.72 19.88 -21.57
C GLY A 44 16.45 18.39 -21.30
N THR A 45 17.41 17.64 -20.76
CA THR A 45 17.15 16.25 -20.34
C THR A 45 16.05 16.23 -19.26
N MET A 46 15.03 15.38 -19.42
CA MET A 46 13.98 15.20 -18.40
C MET A 46 14.57 14.50 -17.18
N VAL A 47 14.33 15.07 -16.01
CA VAL A 47 14.88 14.61 -14.74
C VAL A 47 13.73 14.39 -13.78
N THR A 48 13.75 13.26 -13.08
CA THR A 48 12.81 13.00 -12.01
C THR A 48 13.08 13.89 -10.81
N LYS A 49 12.05 14.57 -10.34
CA LYS A 49 12.04 15.42 -9.15
C LYS A 49 11.04 14.88 -8.16
N VAL A 50 11.40 14.95 -6.88
CA VAL A 50 10.51 14.58 -5.78
C VAL A 50 9.57 15.75 -5.48
N VAL A 51 8.30 15.45 -5.25
CA VAL A 51 7.38 16.45 -4.69
C VAL A 51 7.80 16.71 -3.24
N GLU A 52 8.35 17.90 -2.98
CA GLU A 52 8.95 18.25 -1.69
C GLU A 52 7.94 18.29 -0.54
N SER A 53 6.69 18.67 -0.84
CA SER A 53 5.60 18.75 0.12
C SER A 53 4.35 18.14 -0.48
N VAL A 54 3.94 16.99 0.05
CA VAL A 54 2.68 16.36 -0.31
C VAL A 54 1.60 16.93 0.60
N ARG A 55 0.64 17.63 0.01
CA ARG A 55 -0.49 18.24 0.71
C ARG A 55 -1.75 17.45 0.38
N LYS A 56 -2.87 17.97 0.89
CA LYS A 56 -4.18 17.33 0.76
C LYS A 56 -4.63 17.17 -0.70
N GLU A 57 -4.25 18.11 -1.55
CA GLU A 57 -4.59 18.10 -2.97
C GLU A 57 -3.85 17.00 -3.72
N GLU A 58 -2.55 16.84 -3.47
CA GLU A 58 -1.71 15.82 -4.11
C GLU A 58 -2.13 14.42 -3.66
N THR A 59 -2.47 14.22 -2.37
CA THR A 59 -2.98 12.92 -1.91
C THR A 59 -4.36 12.61 -2.48
N ARG A 60 -5.22 13.63 -2.64
CA ARG A 60 -6.55 13.46 -3.23
C ARG A 60 -6.43 13.07 -4.70
N ASP A 61 -5.61 13.80 -5.44
CA ASP A 61 -5.34 13.53 -6.86
C ASP A 61 -4.79 12.12 -7.05
N MET A 62 -3.78 11.73 -6.26
CA MET A 62 -3.24 10.37 -6.26
C MET A 62 -4.31 9.31 -6.02
N LEU A 63 -5.19 9.53 -5.03
CA LEU A 63 -6.26 8.61 -4.69
C LEU A 63 -7.27 8.45 -5.84
N ILE A 64 -7.77 9.57 -6.38
CA ILE A 64 -8.83 9.57 -7.40
C ILE A 64 -8.31 9.15 -8.76
N ASN A 65 -7.15 9.65 -9.17
CA ASN A 65 -6.66 9.53 -10.54
C ASN A 65 -5.68 8.36 -10.74
N GLN A 66 -5.15 7.78 -9.65
CA GLN A 66 -4.22 6.64 -9.75
C GLN A 66 -4.71 5.42 -8.97
N ILE A 67 -5.02 5.57 -7.68
CA ILE A 67 -5.36 4.43 -6.82
C ILE A 67 -6.71 3.82 -7.21
N VAL A 68 -7.77 4.62 -7.36
CA VAL A 68 -9.11 4.13 -7.73
C VAL A 68 -9.08 3.39 -9.08
N PRO A 69 -8.51 3.95 -10.17
CA PRO A 69 -8.36 3.23 -11.43
C PRO A 69 -7.55 1.92 -11.30
N ALA A 70 -6.45 1.94 -10.54
CA ALA A 70 -5.64 0.74 -10.31
C ALA A 70 -6.41 -0.35 -9.57
N ILE A 71 -7.26 0.03 -8.61
CA ILE A 71 -8.18 -0.88 -7.94
C ILE A 71 -9.15 -1.48 -8.96
N MET A 72 -9.87 -0.66 -9.71
CA MET A 72 -10.86 -1.13 -10.69
C MET A 72 -10.25 -2.09 -11.73
N GLN A 73 -9.05 -1.79 -12.21
CA GLN A 73 -8.34 -2.62 -13.19
C GLN A 73 -7.94 -3.99 -12.63
N LYS A 74 -7.52 -4.05 -11.37
CA LYS A 74 -6.92 -5.26 -10.78
C LYS A 74 -7.87 -6.05 -9.90
N TRP A 75 -9.01 -5.48 -9.52
CA TRP A 75 -9.93 -6.14 -8.63
C TRP A 75 -10.49 -7.42 -9.28
N PRO A 76 -10.62 -8.54 -8.55
CA PRO A 76 -11.11 -9.79 -9.13
C PRO A 76 -12.50 -9.63 -9.80
N PRO A 77 -12.62 -9.90 -11.12
CA PRO A 77 -13.86 -9.67 -11.86
C PRO A 77 -15.01 -10.60 -11.48
N SER A 78 -14.70 -11.75 -10.88
CA SER A 78 -15.69 -12.78 -10.51
C SER A 78 -16.60 -12.38 -9.36
N GLU A 79 -16.29 -11.30 -8.68
CA GLU A 79 -17.13 -10.79 -7.61
C GLU A 79 -18.16 -9.82 -8.24
N GLY A 80 -19.43 -9.80 -7.80
CA GLY A 80 -20.50 -8.94 -8.34
C GLY A 80 -20.34 -7.42 -8.08
N PRO A 81 -21.38 -6.65 -7.73
CA PRO A 81 -21.21 -5.25 -7.32
C PRO A 81 -20.15 -5.07 -6.23
N LYS A 82 -19.39 -3.97 -6.27
CA LYS A 82 -18.13 -3.80 -5.53
C LYS A 82 -18.25 -2.67 -4.52
N THR A 83 -18.32 -2.99 -3.22
CA THR A 83 -18.08 -1.99 -2.17
C THR A 83 -16.66 -2.16 -1.62
N ILE A 84 -15.81 -1.17 -1.85
CA ILE A 84 -14.39 -1.20 -1.49
C ILE A 84 -14.15 -0.21 -0.34
N PHE A 85 -13.69 -0.73 0.79
CA PHE A 85 -13.23 0.08 1.90
C PHE A 85 -11.74 0.37 1.73
N ILE A 86 -11.38 1.64 1.62
CA ILE A 86 -9.99 2.09 1.57
C ILE A 86 -9.65 2.65 2.95
N GLN A 87 -8.80 1.92 3.67
CA GLN A 87 -8.30 2.33 4.97
C GLN A 87 -7.07 3.23 4.82
N GLN A 88 -7.05 4.34 5.54
CA GLN A 88 -5.91 5.27 5.64
C GLN A 88 -5.60 5.58 7.11
N ASP A 89 -4.40 6.10 7.39
CA ASP A 89 -4.09 6.67 8.70
C ASP A 89 -4.72 8.08 8.84
N ASN A 90 -4.52 8.71 9.99
CA ASN A 90 -5.05 10.04 10.28
C ASN A 90 -4.08 11.18 9.92
N ALA A 91 -3.17 10.97 8.95
CA ALA A 91 -2.28 12.04 8.49
C ALA A 91 -3.09 13.25 8.01
N ARG A 92 -2.65 14.47 8.38
CA ARG A 92 -3.38 15.72 8.05
C ARG A 92 -3.58 15.95 6.55
N THR A 93 -2.74 15.33 5.74
CA THR A 93 -2.79 15.39 4.28
C THR A 93 -3.90 14.50 3.73
N HIS A 94 -4.29 13.41 4.41
CA HIS A 94 -5.35 12.56 3.91
C HIS A 94 -6.71 13.24 3.93
N ILE A 95 -7.49 12.96 2.89
CA ILE A 95 -8.89 13.37 2.82
C ILE A 95 -9.76 12.40 3.62
N THR A 96 -10.92 12.88 4.06
CA THR A 96 -11.93 12.04 4.71
C THR A 96 -13.01 11.66 3.72
N GLN A 97 -13.87 10.70 4.08
CA GLN A 97 -15.03 10.33 3.27
C GLN A 97 -15.90 11.55 2.91
N SER A 98 -15.99 12.55 3.78
CA SER A 98 -16.79 13.76 3.57
C SER A 98 -16.17 14.80 2.62
N ASP A 99 -14.99 14.55 2.04
CA ASP A 99 -14.37 15.47 1.08
C ASP A 99 -15.25 15.64 -0.16
N ALA A 100 -15.57 16.90 -0.52
CA ALA A 100 -16.56 17.19 -1.57
C ALA A 100 -16.15 16.66 -2.95
N ILE A 101 -14.86 16.66 -3.27
CA ILE A 101 -14.36 16.15 -4.55
C ILE A 101 -14.38 14.62 -4.53
N TRP A 102 -14.04 14.01 -3.41
CA TRP A 102 -14.18 12.56 -3.25
C TRP A 102 -15.63 12.09 -3.41
N GLN A 103 -16.59 12.81 -2.84
CA GLN A 103 -18.02 12.51 -2.98
C GLN A 103 -18.52 12.56 -4.44
N GLN A 104 -17.78 13.18 -5.36
CA GLN A 104 -18.09 13.14 -6.80
C GLN A 104 -17.44 11.95 -7.50
N ALA A 105 -16.37 11.38 -6.95
CA ALA A 105 -15.55 10.34 -7.57
C ALA A 105 -15.69 8.95 -6.93
N HIS A 106 -16.34 8.84 -5.77
CA HIS A 106 -16.38 7.60 -4.99
C HIS A 106 -17.26 6.49 -5.60
N GLN A 107 -18.05 6.79 -6.62
CA GLN A 107 -18.79 5.80 -7.41
C GLN A 107 -18.30 5.82 -8.85
N GLN A 108 -17.80 4.68 -9.34
CA GLN A 108 -17.30 4.53 -10.71
C GLN A 108 -17.70 3.16 -11.27
N GLY A 109 -18.61 3.16 -12.25
CA GLY A 109 -19.22 1.92 -12.75
C GLY A 109 -19.89 1.15 -11.61
N ASP A 110 -19.55 -0.14 -11.48
CA ASP A 110 -20.08 -1.02 -10.43
C ASP A 110 -19.35 -0.91 -9.08
N PHE A 111 -18.38 0.01 -8.98
CA PHE A 111 -17.59 0.24 -7.77
C PHE A 111 -18.12 1.40 -6.94
N THR A 112 -18.27 1.15 -5.65
CA THR A 112 -18.48 2.16 -4.60
C THR A 112 -17.30 2.10 -3.64
N PHE A 113 -16.60 3.22 -3.48
CA PHE A 113 -15.46 3.36 -2.59
C PHE A 113 -15.87 4.10 -1.31
N ILE A 114 -15.39 3.61 -0.17
CA ILE A 114 -15.63 4.19 1.15
C ILE A 114 -14.29 4.38 1.84
N LEU A 115 -13.95 5.63 2.17
CA LEU A 115 -12.78 5.94 2.97
C LEU A 115 -13.05 5.71 4.44
N VAL A 116 -12.15 4.99 5.09
CA VAL A 116 -12.19 4.76 6.53
C VAL A 116 -10.83 5.10 7.14
N GLN A 117 -10.84 5.68 8.32
CA GLN A 117 -9.62 5.96 9.07
C GLN A 117 -9.37 4.84 10.07
N GLN A 118 -8.11 4.44 10.22
CA GLN A 118 -7.71 3.58 11.32
C GLN A 118 -7.86 4.33 12.66
N PRO A 119 -7.93 3.62 13.81
CA PRO A 119 -7.88 4.26 15.11
C PRO A 119 -6.61 5.13 15.30
N PRO A 120 -6.69 6.30 15.97
CA PRO A 120 -5.53 7.15 16.20
C PRO A 120 -4.39 6.42 16.95
N ASN A 121 -3.14 6.68 16.54
CA ASN A 121 -1.93 6.09 17.14
C ASN A 121 -1.86 4.56 17.11
N SER A 122 -2.51 3.93 16.14
CA SER A 122 -2.52 2.46 15.96
C SER A 122 -1.85 2.04 14.64
N PRO A 123 -0.51 2.16 14.49
CA PRO A 123 0.21 1.72 13.29
C PRO A 123 0.19 0.19 13.12
N ASP A 124 -0.01 -0.53 14.20
CA ASP A 124 -0.32 -1.96 14.26
C ASP A 124 -1.64 -2.31 13.54
N LEU A 125 -2.56 -1.36 13.44
CA LEU A 125 -3.80 -1.43 12.70
C LEU A 125 -3.70 -0.85 11.27
N ASN A 126 -2.49 -0.72 10.73
CA ASN A 126 -2.26 -0.42 9.32
C ASN A 126 -1.42 -1.52 8.67
N ILE A 127 -1.94 -2.18 7.63
CA ILE A 127 -1.21 -3.25 6.92
C ILE A 127 0.14 -2.77 6.35
N LEU A 128 0.19 -1.51 5.91
CA LEU A 128 1.39 -0.92 5.35
C LEU A 128 2.50 -0.82 6.41
N ASP A 129 2.18 -0.22 7.56
CA ASP A 129 3.12 0.00 8.66
C ASP A 129 3.45 -1.27 9.46
N LEU A 130 2.44 -2.14 9.66
CA LEU A 130 2.57 -3.37 10.43
C LEU A 130 3.67 -4.28 9.88
N GLY A 131 3.80 -4.37 8.55
CA GLY A 131 4.84 -5.21 7.98
C GLY A 131 5.09 -5.09 6.48
N PHE A 132 4.20 -4.49 5.68
CA PHE A 132 4.42 -4.41 4.24
C PHE A 132 5.62 -3.52 3.89
N PHE A 133 5.69 -2.30 4.43
CA PHE A 133 6.81 -1.39 4.17
C PHE A 133 8.15 -1.96 4.63
N LYS A 134 8.19 -2.64 5.79
CA LYS A 134 9.39 -3.34 6.26
C LYS A 134 9.85 -4.41 5.26
N SER A 135 8.91 -5.12 4.65
CA SER A 135 9.22 -6.16 3.65
C SER A 135 9.79 -5.57 2.36
N ILE A 136 9.18 -4.50 1.84
CA ILE A 136 9.67 -3.76 0.66
C ILE A 136 11.04 -3.15 0.93
N GLN A 137 11.20 -2.49 2.07
CA GLN A 137 12.45 -1.85 2.46
C GLN A 137 13.60 -2.88 2.54
N SER A 138 13.35 -4.07 3.08
CA SER A 138 14.35 -5.14 3.13
C SER A 138 14.81 -5.59 1.73
N LEU A 139 13.90 -5.68 0.76
CA LEU A 139 14.24 -6.02 -0.63
C LEU A 139 14.98 -4.87 -1.33
N MET A 140 14.50 -3.64 -1.16
CA MET A 140 15.13 -2.44 -1.72
C MET A 140 16.57 -2.26 -1.22
N HIS A 141 16.85 -2.48 0.07
CA HIS A 141 18.21 -2.37 0.62
C HIS A 141 19.21 -3.34 -0.03
N LYS A 142 18.77 -4.49 -0.55
CA LYS A 142 19.64 -5.42 -1.28
C LYS A 142 20.08 -4.88 -2.65
N LYS A 143 19.40 -3.87 -3.18
CA LYS A 143 19.64 -3.28 -4.51
C LYS A 143 20.62 -2.10 -4.48
N MET A 144 20.90 -1.53 -3.31
CA MET A 144 21.88 -0.43 -3.11
C MET A 144 21.71 0.76 -4.08
N PRO A 145 20.52 1.40 -4.14
CA PRO A 145 20.27 2.51 -5.05
C PRO A 145 21.20 3.71 -4.76
N LYS A 146 21.69 4.37 -5.82
CA LYS A 146 22.70 5.45 -5.69
C LYS A 146 22.12 6.85 -5.91
N ASP A 147 20.96 6.94 -6.55
CA ASP A 147 20.24 8.19 -6.77
C ASP A 147 18.72 7.99 -6.70
N VAL A 148 17.97 9.03 -7.07
CA VAL A 148 16.51 9.02 -7.01
C VAL A 148 15.92 8.05 -8.03
N ASP A 149 16.44 7.98 -9.24
CA ASP A 149 15.91 7.11 -10.30
C ASP A 149 16.19 5.64 -9.94
N ASP A 150 17.41 5.34 -9.49
CA ASP A 150 17.77 4.03 -8.94
C ASP A 150 16.86 3.64 -7.76
N MET A 151 16.53 4.59 -6.86
CA MET A 151 15.64 4.32 -5.73
C MET A 151 14.22 4.00 -6.20
N LEU A 152 13.69 4.74 -7.17
CA LEU A 152 12.38 4.48 -7.74
C LEU A 152 12.31 3.09 -8.36
N ASP A 153 13.32 2.73 -9.15
CA ASP A 153 13.42 1.41 -9.77
C ASP A 153 13.58 0.30 -8.73
N ALA A 154 14.42 0.50 -7.72
CA ALA A 154 14.64 -0.46 -6.66
C ALA A 154 13.36 -0.73 -5.85
N VAL A 155 12.59 0.32 -5.54
CA VAL A 155 11.31 0.21 -4.83
C VAL A 155 10.25 -0.48 -5.70
N ASN A 156 10.15 -0.12 -6.98
CA ASN A 156 9.23 -0.78 -7.92
C ASN A 156 9.56 -2.27 -8.06
N GLN A 157 10.83 -2.61 -8.28
CA GLN A 157 11.27 -4.01 -8.35
C GLN A 157 10.96 -4.76 -7.06
N ALA A 158 11.29 -4.19 -5.90
CA ALA A 158 10.97 -4.80 -4.60
C ALA A 158 9.46 -5.04 -4.43
N TYR A 159 8.62 -4.13 -4.90
CA TYR A 159 7.16 -4.29 -4.88
C TYR A 159 6.68 -5.46 -5.74
N TYR A 160 7.18 -5.59 -6.97
CA TYR A 160 6.78 -6.69 -7.84
C TYR A 160 7.37 -8.04 -7.40
N GLU A 161 8.61 -8.06 -6.92
CA GLU A 161 9.30 -9.25 -6.38
C GLU A 161 8.66 -9.78 -5.10
N LEU A 162 7.98 -8.95 -4.31
CA LEU A 162 7.38 -9.38 -3.06
C LEU A 162 6.30 -10.44 -3.31
N GLU A 163 6.52 -11.63 -2.80
CA GLU A 163 5.58 -12.74 -2.91
C GLU A 163 4.24 -12.42 -2.24
N ALA A 164 3.13 -12.79 -2.89
CA ALA A 164 1.77 -12.64 -2.34
C ALA A 164 1.63 -13.27 -0.95
N ARG A 165 2.32 -14.39 -0.70
CA ARG A 165 2.30 -15.07 0.60
C ARG A 165 2.95 -14.24 1.72
N THR A 166 3.94 -13.41 1.40
CA THR A 166 4.54 -12.48 2.36
C THR A 166 3.54 -11.41 2.78
N LEU A 167 2.83 -10.80 1.82
CA LEU A 167 1.72 -9.89 2.12
C LEU A 167 0.61 -10.60 2.92
N GLY A 168 0.23 -11.82 2.54
CA GLY A 168 -0.74 -12.63 3.27
C GLY A 168 -0.34 -12.88 4.74
N ASN A 169 0.94 -13.06 5.02
CA ASN A 169 1.44 -13.18 6.40
C ASN A 169 1.27 -11.88 7.21
N VAL A 170 1.33 -10.71 6.57
CA VAL A 170 1.03 -9.42 7.25
C VAL A 170 -0.44 -9.36 7.62
N TRP A 171 -1.34 -9.73 6.70
CA TRP A 171 -2.78 -9.82 6.98
C TRP A 171 -3.12 -10.82 8.10
N LEU A 172 -2.44 -11.96 8.17
CA LEU A 172 -2.59 -12.88 9.30
C LEU A 172 -2.11 -12.23 10.60
N SER A 173 -0.95 -11.56 10.59
CA SER A 173 -0.43 -10.85 11.76
C SER A 173 -1.42 -9.80 12.27
N TYR A 174 -2.06 -9.09 11.35
CA TYR A 174 -3.09 -8.09 11.64
C TYR A 174 -4.28 -8.67 12.43
N GLN A 175 -4.75 -9.86 12.06
CA GLN A 175 -5.82 -10.56 12.80
C GLN A 175 -5.39 -10.95 14.22
N TYR A 176 -4.14 -11.40 14.39
CA TYR A 176 -3.61 -11.71 15.72
C TYR A 176 -3.44 -10.44 16.57
N VAL A 177 -2.95 -9.36 15.98
CA VAL A 177 -2.86 -8.03 16.63
C VAL A 177 -4.23 -7.59 17.12
N MET A 178 -5.27 -7.64 16.28
CA MET A 178 -6.63 -7.31 16.68
C MET A 178 -7.11 -8.15 17.86
N SER A 179 -6.78 -9.44 17.87
CA SER A 179 -7.13 -10.34 18.98
C SER A 179 -6.44 -9.94 20.29
N GLU A 180 -5.18 -9.53 20.25
CA GLU A 180 -4.47 -9.05 21.44
C GLU A 180 -5.00 -7.70 21.92
N ILE A 181 -5.32 -6.77 21.02
CA ILE A 181 -5.96 -5.50 21.38
C ILE A 181 -7.28 -5.75 22.11
N LEU A 182 -8.10 -6.69 21.63
CA LEU A 182 -9.35 -7.05 22.29
C LEU A 182 -9.13 -7.64 23.69
N LYS A 183 -8.14 -8.53 23.85
CA LYS A 183 -7.76 -9.06 25.18
C LYS A 183 -7.26 -7.96 26.11
N ALA A 184 -6.51 -7.00 25.57
CA ALA A 184 -6.00 -5.84 26.26
C ALA A 184 -7.03 -4.69 26.38
N LYS A 185 -8.30 -4.93 26.03
CA LYS A 185 -9.42 -3.98 26.13
C LYS A 185 -9.16 -2.63 25.43
N GLY A 186 -8.53 -2.68 24.26
CA GLY A 186 -8.19 -1.50 23.46
C GLY A 186 -6.84 -0.86 23.80
N SER A 187 -6.09 -1.41 24.75
CA SER A 187 -4.72 -0.96 25.03
C SER A 187 -3.74 -1.40 23.95
N ASN A 188 -2.68 -0.62 23.75
CA ASN A 188 -1.52 -0.98 22.93
C ASN A 188 -0.43 -1.72 23.72
N ASN A 189 -0.67 -2.01 25.01
CA ASN A 189 0.27 -2.75 25.85
C ASN A 189 0.06 -4.26 25.69
N TYR A 190 0.55 -4.79 24.58
CA TYR A 190 0.56 -6.21 24.28
C TYR A 190 1.80 -6.57 23.46
N ASP A 191 2.25 -7.82 23.54
CA ASP A 191 3.35 -8.31 22.72
C ASP A 191 2.86 -8.67 21.33
N LEU A 192 3.62 -8.26 20.30
CA LEU A 192 3.32 -8.64 18.94
C LEU A 192 3.32 -10.18 18.80
N PRO A 193 2.22 -10.81 18.36
CA PRO A 193 2.13 -12.27 18.35
C PRO A 193 3.12 -12.92 17.37
N HIS A 194 4.13 -13.60 17.91
CA HIS A 194 5.04 -14.45 17.15
C HIS A 194 4.43 -15.84 16.92
N VAL A 195 3.39 -15.89 16.10
CA VAL A 195 2.81 -17.16 15.67
C VAL A 195 3.68 -17.78 14.58
N ASN A 196 4.15 -19.02 14.77
CA ASN A 196 4.98 -19.72 13.78
C ASN A 196 4.16 -20.07 12.53
N LYS A 197 3.91 -19.05 11.68
CA LYS A 197 2.96 -19.11 10.57
C LYS A 197 3.30 -20.19 9.58
N LYS A 198 4.60 -20.37 9.27
CA LYS A 198 5.09 -21.45 8.39
C LYS A 198 4.66 -22.83 8.90
N ARG A 199 4.83 -23.09 10.20
CA ARG A 199 4.42 -24.35 10.82
C ARG A 199 2.90 -24.53 10.80
N LEU A 200 2.14 -23.50 11.16
CA LEU A 200 0.67 -23.60 11.19
C LEU A 200 0.08 -23.80 9.79
N PHE A 201 0.67 -23.17 8.77
CA PHE A 201 0.31 -23.38 7.37
C PHE A 201 0.58 -24.83 6.93
N ALA A 202 1.76 -25.37 7.23
CA ALA A 202 2.09 -26.77 6.95
C ALA A 202 1.16 -27.78 7.64
N GLN A 203 0.50 -27.37 8.72
CA GLN A 203 -0.50 -28.17 9.45
C GLN A 203 -1.94 -27.95 8.97
N GLY A 204 -2.17 -27.10 7.95
CA GLY A 204 -3.52 -26.77 7.48
C GLY A 204 -4.34 -25.94 8.49
N ARG A 205 -3.69 -25.27 9.45
CA ARG A 205 -4.33 -24.51 10.53
C ARG A 205 -4.42 -23.00 10.27
N LEU A 206 -3.98 -22.56 9.10
CA LEU A 206 -4.12 -21.19 8.59
C LEU A 206 -4.88 -21.28 7.27
N LEU A 207 -6.19 -21.04 7.33
CA LEU A 207 -7.06 -20.82 6.19
C LEU A 207 -7.60 -19.38 6.26
#